data_AF-A0A7V0QJ54-F1
#
_entry.id   AF-A0A7V0QJ54-F1
#
_cell.length_a   1.000
_cell.length_b   1.000
_cell.length_c   1.000
_cell.angle_alpha   90.00
_cell.angle_beta   90.00
_cell.angle_gamma   90.00
#
_symmetry.space_group_name_H-M   'P 1'
#
loop_
_entity.id
_entity.type
_entity.pdbx_description
1 polymer ?
#
loop_
_entity_poly.entity_id
_entity_poly.type
_entity_poly.pdbx_seq_one_letter_code
_entity_poly.pdbx_strand_id
1 'polypeptide(L)'
;MNSVRTIEQKRSEFAYNKVSEVKEKAFSKDYKSLVKNFPMMVLKNGLLQTVVFLQAKGKNHHDALLKHIKEYLSHASPLSLHFDDTLSEYLSKIDVAKYINITQDILDFAKWLSRYTEALIEDKQEE
;
A
#
# COMPACT_ATOMS: atom_id res chain seq x y z
N MET A 1 -24.12 -13.11 16.54
CA MET A 1 -23.07 -13.84 15.79
C MET A 1 -22.03 -12.82 15.34
N ASN A 2 -20.83 -12.81 15.91
CA ASN A 2 -19.74 -12.01 15.39
C ASN A 2 -19.27 -12.67 14.09
N SER A 3 -19.64 -12.09 12.95
CA SER A 3 -19.18 -12.56 11.64
C SER A 3 -17.67 -12.36 11.58
N VAL A 4 -16.90 -13.46 11.59
CA VAL A 4 -15.46 -13.42 11.37
C VAL A 4 -15.24 -12.95 9.94
N ARG A 5 -14.80 -11.70 9.78
CA ARG A 5 -14.47 -11.13 8.46
C ARG A 5 -13.27 -11.86 7.87
N THR A 6 -13.32 -12.18 6.59
CA THR A 6 -12.18 -12.78 5.87
C THR A 6 -11.03 -11.79 5.74
N ILE A 7 -9.80 -12.28 5.53
CA ILE A 7 -8.62 -11.40 5.31
C ILE A 7 -8.85 -10.48 4.10
N GLU A 8 -9.47 -11.00 3.03
CA GLU A 8 -9.82 -10.21 1.86
C GLU A 8 -10.82 -9.10 2.17
N GLN A 9 -11.83 -9.35 3.01
CA GLN A 9 -12.76 -8.31 3.45
C GLN A 9 -12.05 -7.21 4.24
N LYS A 10 -11.11 -7.57 5.14
CA LYS A 10 -10.32 -6.60 5.90
C LYS A 10 -9.41 -5.77 4.99
N ARG A 11 -8.71 -6.40 4.04
CA ARG A 11 -7.87 -5.71 3.03
C ARG A 11 -8.69 -4.74 2.19
N SER A 12 -9.83 -5.20 1.69
CA SER A 12 -10.77 -4.43 0.88
C SER A 12 -11.28 -3.20 1.63
N GLU A 13 -11.79 -3.38 2.86
CA GLU A 13 -12.26 -2.29 3.71
C GLU A 13 -11.16 -1.27 4.03
N PHE A 14 -9.96 -1.75 4.41
CA PHE A 14 -8.84 -0.86 4.69
C PHE A 14 -8.42 -0.06 3.45
N ALA A 15 -8.32 -0.71 2.29
CA ALA A 15 -8.00 -0.06 1.02
C ALA A 15 -9.04 1.00 0.64
N TYR A 16 -10.33 0.69 0.77
CA TYR A 16 -11.41 1.64 0.51
C TYR A 16 -11.28 2.90 1.38
N ASN A 17 -11.04 2.72 2.68
CA ASN A 17 -10.87 3.83 3.61
C ASN A 17 -9.68 4.71 3.23
N LYS A 18 -8.52 4.09 2.94
CA LYS A 18 -7.30 4.82 2.56
C LYS A 18 -7.43 5.56 1.24
N VAL A 19 -8.10 5.00 0.24
CA VAL A 19 -8.38 5.72 -1.00
C VAL A 19 -9.35 6.87 -0.77
N SER A 20 -10.37 6.67 0.08
CA SER A 20 -11.33 7.73 0.42
C SER A 20 -10.68 8.92 1.13
N GLU A 21 -9.62 8.70 1.93
CA GLU A 21 -8.83 9.77 2.56
C GLU A 21 -8.10 10.67 1.55
N VAL A 22 -7.73 10.12 0.39
CA VAL A 22 -6.86 10.80 -0.59
C VAL A 22 -7.57 11.21 -1.88
N LYS A 23 -8.77 10.71 -2.18
CA LYS A 23 -9.42 10.91 -3.48
C LYS A 23 -9.67 12.38 -3.86
N GLU A 24 -9.96 13.24 -2.88
CA GLU A 24 -10.19 14.68 -3.07
C GLU A 24 -8.90 15.52 -2.94
N LYS A 25 -7.75 14.89 -2.70
CA LYS A 25 -6.48 15.62 -2.58
C LYS A 25 -5.97 16.00 -3.96
N ALA A 26 -5.26 17.14 -4.05
CA ALA A 26 -4.68 17.61 -5.32
C ALA A 26 -3.72 16.60 -5.98
N PHE A 27 -3.15 15.68 -5.20
CA PHE A 27 -2.25 14.63 -5.68
C PHE A 27 -2.94 13.29 -6.00
N SER A 28 -4.28 13.20 -5.94
CA SER A 28 -5.02 11.94 -6.05
C SER A 28 -4.76 11.19 -7.36
N LYS A 29 -4.60 11.91 -8.48
CA LYS A 29 -4.26 11.33 -9.79
C LYS A 29 -2.86 10.70 -9.81
N ASP A 30 -1.87 11.41 -9.27
CA ASP A 30 -0.52 10.87 -9.15
C ASP A 30 -0.50 9.66 -8.21
N TYR A 31 -1.30 9.69 -7.13
CA TYR A 31 -1.47 8.56 -6.22
C TYR A 31 -2.07 7.35 -6.93
N LYS A 32 -3.14 7.53 -7.73
CA LYS A 32 -3.73 6.47 -8.57
C LYS A 32 -2.69 5.88 -9.51
N SER A 33 -1.94 6.71 -10.23
CA SER A 33 -0.89 6.26 -11.14
C SER A 33 0.22 5.48 -10.41
N LEU A 34 0.68 5.98 -9.27
CA LEU A 34 1.69 5.32 -8.45
C LEU A 34 1.20 3.97 -7.92
N VAL A 35 -0.01 3.91 -7.36
CA VAL A 35 -0.62 2.66 -6.86
C VAL A 35 -0.74 1.61 -7.96
N LYS A 36 -1.17 1.99 -9.17
CA LYS A 36 -1.26 1.05 -10.30
C LYS A 36 0.10 0.47 -10.70
N ASN A 37 1.16 1.27 -10.62
CA ASN A 37 2.52 0.85 -10.96
C ASN A 37 3.24 0.11 -9.82
N PHE A 38 2.81 0.32 -8.58
CA PHE A 38 3.49 -0.20 -7.39
C PHE A 38 3.68 -1.74 -7.38
N PRO A 39 2.67 -2.59 -7.69
CA PRO A 39 2.87 -4.04 -7.75
C PRO A 39 3.99 -4.46 -8.71
N MET A 40 4.06 -3.81 -9.86
CA MET A 40 5.09 -4.06 -10.86
C MET A 40 6.48 -3.67 -10.32
N MET A 41 6.59 -2.53 -9.64
CA MET A 41 7.84 -2.06 -9.03
C MET A 41 8.35 -3.08 -7.99
N VAL A 42 7.46 -3.59 -7.14
CA VAL A 42 7.78 -4.61 -6.15
C VAL A 42 8.24 -5.91 -6.82
N LEU A 43 7.55 -6.36 -7.88
CA LEU A 43 7.91 -7.59 -8.59
C LEU A 43 9.26 -7.50 -9.30
N LYS A 44 9.61 -6.35 -9.88
CA LYS A 44 10.88 -6.16 -10.61
C LYS A 44 12.07 -5.86 -9.70
N ASN A 45 11.87 -4.99 -8.71
CA ASN A 45 12.98 -4.43 -7.92
C ASN A 45 13.00 -4.96 -6.47
N GLY A 46 11.95 -5.67 -6.05
CA GLY A 46 11.75 -6.06 -4.66
C GLY A 46 11.09 -4.96 -3.83
N LEU A 47 10.48 -5.39 -2.72
CA LEU A 47 9.78 -4.52 -1.79
C LEU A 47 10.72 -3.50 -1.12
N LEU A 48 11.89 -3.92 -0.63
CA LEU A 48 12.82 -3.03 0.08
C LEU A 48 13.23 -1.83 -0.80
N GLN A 49 13.69 -2.09 -2.03
CA GLN A 49 14.09 -1.02 -2.95
C GLN A 49 12.92 -0.12 -3.32
N THR A 50 11.73 -0.68 -3.48
CA THR A 50 10.52 0.10 -3.77
C THR A 50 10.18 1.03 -2.61
N VAL A 51 10.25 0.55 -1.35
CA VAL A 51 10.03 1.39 -0.16
C VAL A 51 11.07 2.51 -0.07
N VAL A 52 12.35 2.20 -0.28
CA VAL A 52 13.43 3.20 -0.31
C VAL A 52 13.20 4.24 -1.41
N PHE A 53 12.74 3.81 -2.58
CA PHE A 53 12.38 4.73 -3.67
C PHE A 53 11.25 5.68 -3.26
N LEU A 54 10.18 5.18 -2.62
CA LEU A 54 9.08 6.03 -2.14
C LEU A 54 9.59 7.07 -1.14
N GLN A 55 10.41 6.64 -0.17
CA GLN A 55 11.04 7.52 0.82
C GLN A 55 11.91 8.60 0.17
N ALA A 56 12.72 8.24 -0.83
CA ALA A 56 13.61 9.18 -1.50
C ALA A 56 12.86 10.20 -2.38
N LYS A 57 11.68 9.85 -2.91
CA LYS A 57 10.89 10.76 -3.74
C LYS A 57 10.18 11.83 -2.92
N GLY A 58 9.68 11.51 -1.73
CA GLY A 58 9.14 12.48 -0.75
C GLY A 58 8.08 13.44 -1.27
N LYS A 59 7.34 13.05 -2.32
CA LYS A 59 6.18 13.83 -2.78
C LYS A 59 4.94 13.34 -2.06
N ASN A 60 3.93 14.21 -1.91
CA ASN A 60 2.69 13.91 -1.18
C ASN A 60 2.05 12.55 -1.52
N HIS A 61 1.99 12.14 -2.80
CA HIS A 61 1.43 10.84 -3.19
C HIS A 61 2.35 9.65 -2.86
N HIS A 62 3.67 9.84 -2.86
CA HIS A 62 4.63 8.81 -2.43
C HIS A 62 4.55 8.59 -0.92
N ASP A 63 4.51 9.70 -0.16
CA ASP A 63 4.38 9.66 1.30
C ASP A 63 3.03 9.07 1.72
N ALA A 64 1.95 9.42 1.02
CA ALA A 64 0.63 8.82 1.25
C ALA A 64 0.65 7.31 1.04
N LEU A 65 1.22 6.81 -0.07
CA LEU A 65 1.29 5.37 -0.32
C LEU A 65 2.14 4.66 0.74
N LEU A 66 3.31 5.21 1.07
CA LEU A 66 4.18 4.65 2.09
C LEU A 66 3.48 4.61 3.46
N LYS A 67 2.78 5.68 3.83
CA LYS A 67 1.98 5.74 5.05
C LYS A 67 0.90 4.66 5.06
N HIS A 68 0.12 4.52 3.98
CA HIS A 68 -0.94 3.53 3.89
C HIS A 68 -0.41 2.09 4.00
N ILE A 69 0.75 1.79 3.41
CA ILE A 69 1.41 0.49 3.54
C ILE A 69 1.78 0.22 5.00
N LYS A 70 2.40 1.20 5.68
CA LYS A 70 2.78 1.06 7.10
C LYS A 70 1.56 0.82 7.98
N GLU A 71 0.52 1.64 7.83
CA GLU A 71 -0.71 1.51 8.62
C GLU A 71 -1.43 0.18 8.33
N TYR A 72 -1.43 -0.29 7.07
CA TYR A 72 -1.96 -1.60 6.72
C TYR A 72 -1.22 -2.72 7.46
N LEU A 73 0.12 -2.72 7.39
CA LEU A 73 0.96 -3.72 8.06
C LEU A 73 0.74 -3.75 9.58
N SER A 74 0.48 -2.60 10.20
CA SER A 74 0.30 -2.49 11.64
C SER A 74 -1.12 -2.77 12.13
N HIS A 75 -2.16 -2.52 11.31
CA HIS A 75 -3.54 -2.52 11.81
C HIS A 75 -4.49 -3.51 11.12
N ALA A 76 -4.22 -3.87 9.86
CA ALA A 76 -5.15 -4.67 9.06
C ALA A 76 -4.52 -5.95 8.48
N SER A 77 -3.20 -5.97 8.35
CA SER A 77 -2.45 -7.15 7.90
C SER A 77 -2.60 -8.30 8.89
N PRO A 78 -2.75 -9.54 8.39
CA PRO A 78 -2.70 -10.73 9.23
C PRO A 78 -1.35 -10.91 9.93
N LEU A 79 -0.30 -10.25 9.45
CA LEU A 79 1.03 -10.28 10.08
C LEU A 79 1.13 -9.37 11.30
N SER A 80 0.25 -8.37 11.43
CA SER A 80 0.15 -7.45 12.57
C SER A 80 1.51 -6.95 13.06
N LEU A 81 2.22 -6.26 12.18
CA LEU A 81 3.60 -5.85 12.40
C LEU A 81 3.69 -4.52 13.15
N HIS A 82 4.49 -4.54 14.22
CA HIS A 82 4.97 -3.34 14.89
C HIS A 82 6.47 -3.22 14.64
N PHE A 83 6.89 -2.04 14.19
CA PHE A 83 8.29 -1.72 13.98
C PHE A 83 8.55 -0.30 14.49
N ASP A 84 9.58 -0.15 15.33
CA ASP A 84 10.02 1.14 15.87
C ASP A 84 10.89 1.90 14.85
N ASP A 85 11.62 1.15 14.02
CA ASP A 85 12.45 1.63 12.92
C ASP A 85 11.63 2.05 11.70
N THR A 86 12.25 2.67 10.71
CA THR A 86 11.59 2.86 9.41
C THR A 86 11.30 1.51 8.74
N LEU A 87 10.27 1.46 7.88
CA LEU A 87 9.91 0.22 7.17
C LEU A 87 11.07 -0.35 6.35
N SER A 88 11.90 0.49 5.73
CA SER A 88 13.08 0.03 4.97
C SER A 88 14.15 -0.59 5.86
N GLU A 89 14.47 0.03 7.01
CA GLU A 89 15.39 -0.54 7.99
C GLU A 89 14.88 -1.88 8.52
N TYR A 90 13.60 -1.97 8.87
CA TYR A 90 12.97 -3.22 9.29
C TYR A 90 13.09 -4.30 8.20
N LEU A 91 12.72 -3.99 6.95
CA LEU A 91 12.80 -4.93 5.83
C LEU A 91 14.24 -5.39 5.52
N SER A 92 15.26 -4.59 5.86
CA SER A 92 16.67 -4.95 5.65
C SER A 92 17.22 -5.93 6.68
N LYS A 93 16.56 -6.07 7.84
CA LYS A 93 17.05 -6.87 8.98
C LYS A 93 16.32 -8.21 9.15
N ILE A 94 15.16 -8.38 8.53
CA ILE A 94 14.35 -9.60 8.67
C ILE A 94 14.88 -10.76 7.84
N ASP A 95 14.49 -11.98 8.23
CA ASP A 95 14.79 -13.18 7.46
C ASP A 95 14.01 -13.25 6.14
N VAL A 96 14.49 -14.10 5.23
CA VAL A 96 13.95 -14.25 3.88
C VAL A 96 12.49 -14.74 3.89
N ALA A 97 12.12 -15.66 4.77
CA ALA A 97 10.76 -16.20 4.81
C ALA A 97 9.76 -15.12 5.23
N LYS A 98 10.11 -14.33 6.25
CA LYS A 98 9.31 -13.18 6.68
C LYS A 98 9.22 -12.11 5.60
N TYR A 99 10.32 -11.82 4.92
CA TYR A 99 10.35 -10.86 3.82
C TYR A 99 9.41 -11.26 2.67
N ILE A 100 9.41 -12.53 2.27
CA ILE A 100 8.51 -13.06 1.23
C ILE A 100 7.04 -12.96 1.65
N ASN A 101 6.72 -13.34 2.90
CA ASN A 101 5.35 -13.25 3.41
C ASN A 101 4.83 -11.80 3.44
N ILE A 102 5.65 -10.85 3.88
CA ILE A 102 5.31 -9.43 3.87
C ILE A 102 5.14 -8.92 2.43
N THR A 103 6.03 -9.32 1.53
CA THR A 103 5.96 -8.92 0.12
C THR A 103 4.65 -9.40 -0.51
N GLN A 104 4.27 -10.66 -0.29
CA GLN A 104 3.01 -11.19 -0.80
C GLN A 104 1.79 -10.49 -0.20
N ASP A 105 1.79 -10.25 1.10
CA ASP A 105 0.69 -9.58 1.80
C ASP A 105 0.49 -8.13 1.31
N ILE A 106 1.58 -7.38 1.08
CA ILE A 106 1.53 -6.03 0.52
C ILE A 106 1.05 -6.05 -0.93
N LEU A 107 1.46 -7.04 -1.74
CA LEU A 107 0.96 -7.18 -3.12
C LEU A 107 -0.54 -7.45 -3.14
N ASP A 108 -1.07 -8.27 -2.23
CA ASP A 108 -2.50 -8.53 -2.13
C ASP A 108 -3.28 -7.29 -1.68
N PHE A 109 -2.74 -6.52 -0.73
CA PHE A 109 -3.30 -5.22 -0.36
C PHE A 109 -3.28 -4.22 -1.52
N ALA A 110 -2.16 -4.14 -2.26
CA ALA A 110 -2.01 -3.24 -3.40
C ALA A 110 -3.03 -3.52 -4.52
N LYS A 111 -3.44 -4.78 -4.71
CA LYS A 111 -4.54 -5.12 -5.64
C LYS A 111 -5.85 -4.41 -5.26
N TRP A 112 -6.19 -4.40 -3.97
CA TRP A 112 -7.39 -3.71 -3.47
C TRP A 112 -7.25 -2.19 -3.57
N LEU A 113 -6.08 -1.63 -3.23
CA LEU A 113 -5.81 -0.20 -3.44
C LEU A 113 -6.02 0.20 -4.90
N SER A 114 -5.43 -0.55 -5.85
CA SER A 114 -5.59 -0.28 -7.28
C SER A 114 -7.06 -0.25 -7.70
N ARG A 115 -7.84 -1.27 -7.32
CA ARG A 115 -9.28 -1.33 -7.64
C ARG A 115 -10.05 -0.12 -7.12
N TYR A 116 -9.80 0.31 -5.89
CA TYR A 116 -10.49 1.46 -5.32
C TYR A 116 -9.99 2.79 -5.90
N THR A 117 -8.71 2.92 -6.23
CA THR A 117 -8.25 4.12 -6.95
C THR A 117 -8.86 4.23 -8.34
N GLU A 118 -9.10 3.11 -9.03
CA GLU A 118 -9.81 3.11 -10.31
C GLU A 118 -11.28 3.49 -10.15
N ALA A 119 -11.94 2.99 -9.10
CA ALA A 119 -13.37 3.24 -8.87
C ALA A 119 -13.69 4.63 -8.30
N LEU A 120 -12.79 5.22 -7.50
CA LEU A 120 -13.09 6.41 -6.69
C LEU A 120 -12.36 7.68 -7.13
N ILE A 121 -11.31 7.57 -7.95
CA ILE A 121 -10.53 8.72 -8.43
C ILE A 121 -10.81 8.88 -9.92
N GLU A 122 -11.56 9.93 -10.25
CA GLU A 122 -11.94 10.26 -11.62
C GLU A 122 -10.71 10.59 -12.47
N ASP A 123 -10.61 9.93 -13.62
CA ASP A 123 -9.78 10.43 -14.71
C ASP A 123 -10.56 11.61 -15.31
N LYS A 124 -9.94 12.79 -15.42
CA LYS A 124 -10.59 13.84 -16.22
C LYS A 124 -10.66 13.26 -17.62
N GLN A 125 -11.88 13.10 -18.15
CA GLN A 125 -12.04 12.98 -19.59
C GLN A 125 -11.40 14.24 -20.17
N GLU A 126 -10.31 14.06 -20.92
CA GLU A 126 -9.82 15.09 -21.82
C GLU A 126 -10.89 15.23 -22.90
N GLU A 127 -11.79 16.20 -22.72
CA GLU A 127 -12.57 16.79 -23.82
C GLU A 127 -11.69 17.73 -24.63
#